data_AF-A0A2P7QQZ7-F1
#
_entry.id   AF-A0A2P7QQZ7-F1
#
_cell.length_a   1.000
_cell.length_b   1.000
_cell.length_c   1.000
_cell.angle_alpha   90.00
_cell.angle_beta   90.00
_cell.angle_gamma   90.00
#
_symmetry.space_group_name_H-M   'P 1'
#
loop_
_entity.id
_entity.type
_entity.pdbx_description
1 polymer ?
#
loop_
_entity_poly.entity_id
_entity_poly.type
_entity_poly.pdbx_seq_one_letter_code
_entity_poly.pdbx_strand_id
1 'polypeptide(L)'
;MDWFERLTGFAEMSYPETRKRLEAADGRLHSRVNGRSYGIGALSMPSLAELRVASAAGRRKGRLKLGTCSGDVRQMHADPKNEGALFQVASQFNLLEMTGPEITPEDGVTRYQWDRTQGPACAMAAGAATIYRNYFAPIGDRTGQTADRQLDTLDLFQRSLAERIDAPDAQLWSMENGYALPSSSTLQRISDGLTSADPDDLDVLRACLKIGLHENVEVTDIASGPSVSQAFCSAMPVRYSGLQPAVWRPLACLVLEAAYEATLHAAAVNAARGGSNRVLLTRLGGGAFGNDATWIDGAIDRAIQLFADDALDIVFVSFSEPEEFELRLVEHHAVRTRG
;
A
#
# COMPACT_ATOMS: atom_id res chain seq x y z
N MET A 1 -15.86 0.59 -23.77
CA MET A 1 -16.27 0.64 -22.37
C MET A 1 -15.05 0.39 -21.51
N ASP A 2 -14.57 1.43 -20.84
CA ASP A 2 -13.47 1.33 -19.86
C ASP A 2 -13.91 0.52 -18.62
N TRP A 3 -12.99 0.30 -17.68
CA TRP A 3 -13.27 -0.50 -16.49
C TRP A 3 -14.33 0.14 -15.58
N PHE A 4 -14.34 1.47 -15.48
CA PHE A 4 -15.28 2.20 -14.64
C PHE A 4 -16.70 2.06 -15.20
N GLU A 5 -16.88 2.34 -16.48
CA GLU A 5 -18.17 2.27 -17.18
C GLU A 5 -18.73 0.83 -17.17
N ARG A 6 -17.88 -0.21 -17.23
CA ARG A 6 -18.32 -1.61 -17.08
C ARG A 6 -18.98 -1.87 -15.72
N LEU A 7 -18.45 -1.26 -14.66
CA LEU A 7 -18.98 -1.42 -13.31
C LEU A 7 -20.22 -0.58 -13.08
N THR A 8 -20.14 0.71 -13.43
CA THR A 8 -21.12 1.73 -13.04
C THR A 8 -22.20 1.97 -14.10
N GLY A 9 -21.98 1.59 -15.36
CA GLY A 9 -22.90 1.81 -16.46
C GLY A 9 -22.92 3.23 -17.00
N PHE A 10 -21.95 4.07 -16.63
CA PHE A 10 -21.74 5.40 -17.22
C PHE A 10 -20.24 5.74 -17.24
N ALA A 11 -19.80 6.51 -18.23
CA ALA A 11 -18.43 7.01 -18.29
C ALA A 11 -18.16 7.97 -17.12
N GLU A 12 -16.98 7.92 -16.51
CA GLU A 12 -16.61 8.83 -15.43
C GLU A 12 -16.65 10.29 -15.92
N MET A 13 -17.35 11.14 -15.16
CA MET A 13 -17.58 12.54 -15.48
C MET A 13 -16.86 13.43 -14.45
N SER A 14 -17.24 14.71 -14.38
CA SER A 14 -16.76 15.58 -13.30
C SER A 14 -17.05 15.00 -11.92
N TYR A 15 -16.19 15.31 -10.96
CA TYR A 15 -16.26 14.75 -9.62
C TYR A 15 -17.67 14.81 -8.97
N PRO A 16 -18.40 15.95 -9.00
CA PRO A 16 -19.76 16.02 -8.44
C PRO A 16 -20.78 15.19 -9.22
N GLU A 17 -20.66 15.12 -10.55
CA GLU A 17 -21.58 14.39 -11.40
C GLU A 17 -21.41 12.87 -11.27
N THR A 18 -20.16 12.41 -11.17
CA THR A 18 -19.83 11.03 -10.84
C THR A 18 -20.39 10.65 -9.46
N ARG A 19 -20.14 11.48 -8.44
CA ARG A 19 -20.59 11.22 -7.07
C ARG A 19 -22.11 11.17 -6.94
N LYS A 20 -22.87 12.01 -7.66
CA LYS A 20 -24.36 11.97 -7.65
C LYS A 20 -24.95 10.67 -8.20
N ARG A 21 -24.24 9.98 -9.09
CA ARG A 21 -24.69 8.74 -9.75
C ARG A 21 -24.32 7.48 -8.97
N LEU A 22 -23.56 7.63 -7.89
CA LEU A 22 -23.09 6.56 -7.05
C LEU A 22 -23.58 6.72 -5.61
N GLU A 23 -23.59 5.63 -4.87
CA GLU A 23 -23.94 5.60 -3.46
C GLU A 23 -23.08 4.55 -2.75
N ALA A 24 -22.42 4.93 -1.66
CA ALA A 24 -21.75 4.00 -0.78
C ALA A 24 -22.65 3.77 0.45
N ALA A 25 -23.23 2.58 0.56
CA ALA A 25 -24.15 2.21 1.63
C ALA A 25 -24.06 0.71 1.93
N ASP A 26 -24.21 0.34 3.20
CA ASP A 26 -24.25 -1.05 3.67
C ASP A 26 -23.05 -1.90 3.22
N GLY A 27 -21.84 -1.32 3.24
CA GLY A 27 -20.62 -2.00 2.81
C GLY A 27 -20.55 -2.28 1.30
N ARG A 28 -21.36 -1.59 0.50
CA ARG A 28 -21.39 -1.73 -0.97
C ARG A 28 -21.35 -0.38 -1.68
N LEU A 29 -20.81 -0.38 -2.90
CA LEU A 29 -20.96 0.71 -3.86
C LEU A 29 -22.11 0.37 -4.80
N HIS A 30 -23.12 1.23 -4.88
CA HIS A 30 -24.28 1.10 -5.75
C HIS A 30 -24.20 2.12 -6.88
N SER A 31 -24.46 1.67 -8.11
CA SER A 31 -24.70 2.59 -9.24
C SER A 31 -26.19 2.86 -9.39
N ARG A 32 -26.54 4.15 -9.37
CA ARG A 32 -27.92 4.61 -9.62
C ARG A 32 -28.32 4.53 -11.09
N VAL A 33 -27.36 4.29 -11.99
CA VAL A 33 -27.59 4.27 -13.44
C VAL A 33 -27.97 2.88 -13.93
N ASN A 34 -27.22 1.85 -13.52
CA ASN A 34 -27.44 0.47 -13.97
C ASN A 34 -28.00 -0.46 -12.88
N GLY A 35 -28.17 0.03 -11.65
CA GLY A 35 -28.70 -0.73 -10.51
C GLY A 35 -27.76 -1.80 -9.95
N ARG A 36 -26.53 -1.92 -10.45
CA ARG A 36 -25.54 -2.89 -9.94
C ARG A 36 -24.90 -2.39 -8.65
N SER A 37 -24.44 -3.34 -7.83
CA SER A 37 -23.68 -3.03 -6.63
C SER A 37 -22.56 -4.03 -6.40
N TYR A 38 -21.51 -3.61 -5.70
CA TYR A 38 -20.31 -4.40 -5.43
C TYR A 38 -19.83 -4.16 -3.99
N GLY A 39 -19.28 -5.18 -3.33
CA GLY A 39 -18.71 -5.07 -1.99
C GLY A 39 -17.47 -4.18 -1.99
N ILE A 40 -17.49 -3.14 -1.14
CA ILE A 40 -16.34 -2.24 -1.02
C ILE A 40 -15.34 -2.70 0.04
N GLY A 41 -15.74 -3.56 0.99
CA GLY A 41 -14.89 -3.95 2.11
C GLY A 41 -14.82 -2.89 3.21
N ALA A 42 -13.80 -2.98 4.07
CA ALA A 42 -13.58 -2.07 5.19
C ALA A 42 -12.21 -1.39 5.08
N LEU A 43 -12.20 -0.06 4.97
CA LEU A 43 -10.96 0.73 4.90
C LEU A 43 -10.56 1.22 6.29
N SER A 44 -9.29 1.05 6.62
CA SER A 44 -8.65 1.63 7.81
C SER A 44 -7.22 2.11 7.48
N MET A 45 -6.62 2.89 8.39
CA MET A 45 -5.23 3.35 8.26
C MET A 45 -4.41 3.05 9.52
N PRO A 46 -4.22 1.76 9.87
CA PRO A 46 -3.50 1.40 11.07
C PRO A 46 -2.01 1.74 10.95
N SER A 47 -1.44 2.22 12.05
CA SER A 47 0.01 2.33 12.25
C SER A 47 0.66 0.95 12.41
N LEU A 48 1.96 0.87 12.14
CA LEU A 48 2.74 -0.33 12.44
C LEU A 48 2.63 -0.71 13.93
N ALA A 49 2.61 0.27 14.84
CA ALA A 49 2.38 0.04 16.27
C ALA A 49 1.05 -0.70 16.54
N GLU A 50 -0.05 -0.23 15.95
CA GLU A 50 -1.37 -0.86 16.09
C GLU A 50 -1.38 -2.27 15.50
N LEU A 51 -0.72 -2.49 14.37
CA LEU A 51 -0.62 -3.80 13.72
C LEU A 51 0.24 -4.80 14.53
N ARG A 52 1.33 -4.32 15.14
CA ARG A 52 2.13 -5.12 16.08
C ARG A 52 1.26 -5.61 17.25
N VAL A 53 0.48 -4.72 17.86
CA VAL A 53 -0.45 -5.06 18.94
C VAL A 53 -1.54 -6.03 18.47
N ALA A 54 -2.21 -5.71 17.35
CA ALA A 54 -3.33 -6.51 16.84
C ALA A 54 -2.93 -7.94 16.46
N SER A 55 -1.73 -8.12 15.93
CA SER A 55 -1.23 -9.44 15.53
C SER A 55 -0.67 -10.26 16.71
N ALA A 56 -0.24 -9.64 17.82
CA ALA A 56 0.51 -10.30 18.89
C ALA A 56 -0.16 -11.57 19.44
N ALA A 57 -1.47 -11.55 19.66
CA ALA A 57 -2.23 -12.70 20.16
C ALA A 57 -2.69 -13.68 19.07
N GLY A 58 -2.77 -13.23 17.81
CA GLY A 58 -3.28 -13.99 16.67
C GLY A 58 -2.22 -14.66 15.80
N ARG A 59 -0.94 -14.31 15.99
CA ARG A 59 0.19 -14.85 15.23
C ARG A 59 0.27 -16.36 15.38
N ARG A 60 0.01 -17.07 14.29
CA ARG A 60 0.09 -18.53 14.23
C ARG A 60 1.54 -18.93 14.04
N LYS A 61 2.14 -19.48 15.09
CA LYS A 61 3.49 -20.05 15.00
C LYS A 61 3.52 -21.22 14.03
N GLY A 62 4.61 -21.33 13.28
CA GLY A 62 4.80 -22.37 12.30
C GLY A 62 5.97 -22.07 11.39
N ARG A 63 5.86 -22.50 10.14
CA ARG A 63 6.92 -22.38 9.15
C ARG A 63 6.54 -21.36 8.10
N LEU A 64 7.36 -20.33 7.97
CA LEU A 64 7.28 -19.38 6.88
C LEU A 64 7.53 -20.09 5.54
N LYS A 65 6.65 -19.87 4.57
CA LYS A 65 6.84 -20.30 3.19
C LYS A 65 7.14 -19.08 2.33
N LEU A 66 8.13 -19.21 1.47
CA LEU A 66 8.48 -18.20 0.47
C LEU A 66 8.32 -18.83 -0.93
N GLY A 67 7.80 -18.05 -1.87
CA GLY A 67 7.74 -18.41 -3.29
C GLY A 67 7.75 -17.17 -4.17
N THR A 68 7.85 -17.38 -5.48
CA THR A 68 7.74 -16.31 -6.49
C THR A 68 6.59 -16.60 -7.44
N CYS A 69 6.01 -15.55 -8.02
CA CYS A 69 4.97 -15.64 -9.03
C CYS A 69 5.12 -14.51 -10.04
N SER A 70 5.28 -14.87 -11.30
CA SER A 70 5.33 -13.92 -12.41
C SER A 70 3.98 -13.82 -13.11
N GLY A 71 3.51 -12.60 -13.39
CA GLY A 71 2.32 -12.37 -14.20
C GLY A 71 1.57 -11.08 -13.90
N ASP A 72 0.36 -10.99 -14.45
CA ASP A 72 -0.52 -9.84 -14.23
C ASP A 72 -1.19 -9.93 -12.85
N VAL A 73 -0.81 -9.03 -11.94
CA VAL A 73 -1.37 -8.95 -10.59
C VAL A 73 -2.89 -8.79 -10.58
N ARG A 74 -3.46 -8.16 -11.61
CA ARG A 74 -4.92 -8.00 -11.75
C ARG A 74 -5.61 -9.35 -11.95
N GLN A 75 -4.99 -10.24 -12.73
CA GLN A 75 -5.45 -11.62 -12.88
C GLN A 75 -5.23 -12.44 -11.60
N MET A 76 -4.14 -12.17 -10.86
CA MET A 76 -3.88 -12.83 -9.58
C MET A 76 -4.96 -12.51 -8.53
N HIS A 77 -5.53 -11.30 -8.53
CA HIS A 77 -6.67 -10.98 -7.65
C HIS A 77 -7.89 -11.87 -7.95
N ALA A 78 -8.12 -12.18 -9.23
CA ALA A 78 -9.24 -13.01 -9.66
C ALA A 78 -9.00 -14.53 -9.51
N ASP A 79 -7.77 -14.97 -9.21
CA ASP A 79 -7.45 -16.39 -9.01
C ASP A 79 -8.06 -16.90 -7.70
N PRO A 80 -8.94 -17.93 -7.72
CA PRO A 80 -9.53 -18.51 -6.52
C PRO A 80 -8.52 -18.98 -5.47
N LYS A 81 -7.27 -19.27 -5.85
CA LYS A 81 -6.19 -19.60 -4.91
C LYS A 81 -5.85 -18.45 -3.95
N ASN A 82 -6.19 -17.22 -4.33
CA ASN A 82 -5.94 -16.01 -3.55
C ASN A 82 -7.20 -15.51 -2.82
N GLU A 83 -8.30 -16.29 -2.77
CA GLU A 83 -9.45 -15.97 -1.91
C GLU A 83 -8.98 -15.72 -0.47
N GLY A 84 -9.38 -14.58 0.09
CA GLY A 84 -9.01 -14.11 1.42
C GLY A 84 -7.53 -13.76 1.59
N ALA A 85 -6.72 -13.71 0.52
CA ALA A 85 -5.31 -13.34 0.59
C ALA A 85 -5.12 -11.83 0.75
N LEU A 86 -3.94 -11.44 1.25
CA LEU A 86 -3.53 -10.03 1.35
C LEU A 86 -2.57 -9.68 0.20
N PHE A 87 -2.89 -8.62 -0.53
CA PHE A 87 -2.02 -8.07 -1.58
C PHE A 87 -1.35 -6.79 -1.09
N GLN A 88 -0.03 -6.72 -1.15
CA GLN A 88 0.68 -5.45 -1.00
C GLN A 88 0.50 -4.64 -2.28
N VAL A 89 0.02 -3.41 -2.14
CA VAL A 89 -0.23 -2.50 -3.26
C VAL A 89 0.74 -1.33 -3.15
N ALA A 90 1.54 -1.12 -4.19
CA ALA A 90 2.36 0.07 -4.34
C ALA A 90 1.44 1.25 -4.66
N SER A 91 1.22 2.10 -3.66
CA SER A 91 0.30 3.24 -3.71
C SER A 91 1.00 4.49 -3.21
N GLN A 92 0.30 5.62 -3.24
CA GLN A 92 0.76 6.87 -2.65
C GLN A 92 0.28 7.01 -1.21
N PHE A 93 0.80 8.00 -0.47
CA PHE A 93 0.45 8.20 0.94
C PHE A 93 -1.04 8.56 1.16
N ASN A 94 -1.77 8.93 0.10
CA ASN A 94 -3.22 9.18 0.10
C ASN A 94 -4.08 7.99 -0.35
N LEU A 95 -3.50 6.81 -0.58
CA LEU A 95 -4.19 5.58 -0.98
C LEU A 95 -4.87 5.63 -2.37
N LEU A 96 -4.35 6.49 -3.24
CA LEU A 96 -4.72 6.61 -4.66
C LEU A 96 -3.49 6.36 -5.54
N GLU A 97 -3.74 6.06 -6.82
CA GLU A 97 -2.74 5.63 -7.80
C GLU A 97 -2.61 6.62 -8.96
N MET A 98 -2.38 7.89 -8.62
CA MET A 98 -2.22 8.99 -9.57
C MET A 98 -0.87 8.95 -10.27
N THR A 99 -0.89 9.11 -11.60
CA THR A 99 0.29 9.02 -12.48
C THR A 99 1.37 10.07 -12.23
N GLY A 100 1.05 11.14 -11.50
CA GLY A 100 1.95 12.25 -11.18
C GLY A 100 1.40 13.13 -10.05
N PRO A 101 2.26 13.96 -9.44
CA PRO A 101 1.89 14.85 -8.33
C PRO A 101 0.90 15.94 -8.72
N GLU A 102 0.78 16.28 -10.00
CA GLU A 102 -0.16 17.27 -10.52
C GLU A 102 -1.60 16.74 -10.69
N ILE A 103 -1.78 15.42 -10.58
CA ILE A 103 -3.07 14.77 -10.78
C ILE A 103 -3.82 14.65 -9.46
N THR A 104 -5.03 15.18 -9.44
CA THR A 104 -5.89 15.31 -8.27
C THR A 104 -6.95 14.20 -8.20
N PRO A 105 -7.53 13.93 -7.00
CA PRO A 105 -8.70 13.05 -6.87
C PRO A 105 -9.86 13.39 -7.82
N GLU A 106 -10.05 14.68 -8.12
CA GLU A 106 -11.10 15.20 -8.99
C GLU A 106 -10.93 14.81 -10.46
N ASP A 107 -9.70 14.48 -10.87
CA ASP A 107 -9.41 13.99 -12.23
C ASP A 107 -9.88 12.55 -12.47
N GLY A 108 -10.39 11.88 -11.43
CA GLY A 108 -11.03 10.57 -11.52
C GLY A 108 -10.06 9.39 -11.55
N VAL A 109 -10.64 8.19 -11.44
CA VAL A 109 -9.89 6.93 -11.31
C VAL A 109 -9.86 6.11 -12.60
N THR A 110 -10.72 6.40 -13.58
CA THR A 110 -10.77 5.68 -14.88
C THR A 110 -9.41 5.68 -15.57
N ARG A 111 -8.67 6.78 -15.41
CA ARG A 111 -7.32 7.00 -15.94
C ARG A 111 -6.29 5.94 -15.54
N TYR A 112 -6.52 5.20 -14.46
CA TYR A 112 -5.65 4.11 -14.00
C TYR A 112 -5.41 3.05 -15.09
N GLN A 113 -6.32 2.91 -16.07
CA GLN A 113 -6.15 1.98 -17.18
C GLN A 113 -4.96 2.29 -18.12
N TRP A 114 -4.45 3.51 -18.08
CA TRP A 114 -3.32 3.94 -18.90
C TRP A 114 -1.98 3.82 -18.19
N ASP A 115 -2.00 3.60 -16.88
CA ASP A 115 -0.81 3.36 -16.07
C ASP A 115 -0.59 1.84 -15.94
N ARG A 116 0.60 1.41 -16.36
CA ARG A 116 0.98 -0.02 -16.38
C ARG A 116 1.74 -0.44 -15.13
N THR A 117 1.84 0.42 -14.12
CA THR A 117 2.43 0.08 -12.83
C THR A 117 1.50 -0.81 -12.00
N GLN A 118 2.05 -1.42 -10.96
CA GLN A 118 1.35 -2.42 -10.15
C GLN A 118 0.18 -1.84 -9.35
N GLY A 119 0.31 -0.62 -8.81
CA GLY A 119 -0.73 0.05 -8.04
C GLY A 119 -2.06 0.15 -8.81
N PRO A 120 -2.09 0.83 -9.97
CA PRO A 120 -3.26 0.93 -10.84
C PRO A 120 -3.87 -0.41 -11.22
N ALA A 121 -3.05 -1.44 -11.46
CA ALA A 121 -3.54 -2.79 -11.76
C ALA A 121 -4.33 -3.39 -10.57
N CYS A 122 -3.80 -3.29 -9.35
CA CYS A 122 -4.49 -3.71 -8.13
C CYS A 122 -5.74 -2.87 -7.84
N ALA A 123 -5.66 -1.56 -8.06
CA ALA A 123 -6.79 -0.65 -7.88
C ALA A 123 -7.94 -0.99 -8.84
N MET A 124 -7.65 -1.28 -10.11
CA MET A 124 -8.67 -1.71 -11.07
C MET A 124 -9.24 -3.10 -10.77
N ALA A 125 -8.45 -4.01 -10.18
CA ALA A 125 -8.93 -5.34 -9.79
C ALA A 125 -10.06 -5.27 -8.75
N ALA A 126 -9.96 -4.32 -7.82
CA ALA A 126 -10.96 -3.99 -6.81
C ALA A 126 -11.61 -2.63 -7.10
N GLY A 127 -12.16 -2.48 -8.32
CA GLY A 127 -12.63 -1.20 -8.86
C GLY A 127 -13.67 -0.48 -7.99
N ALA A 128 -14.62 -1.21 -7.39
CA ALA A 128 -15.61 -0.59 -6.50
C ALA A 128 -14.97 0.00 -5.23
N ALA A 129 -14.02 -0.72 -4.63
CA ALA A 129 -13.24 -0.27 -3.49
C ALA A 129 -12.37 0.96 -3.85
N THR A 130 -11.82 1.01 -5.06
CA THR A 130 -11.07 2.16 -5.59
C THR A 130 -11.95 3.40 -5.77
N ILE A 131 -13.13 3.24 -6.39
CA ILE A 131 -14.10 4.34 -6.51
C ILE A 131 -14.51 4.84 -5.13
N TYR A 132 -14.73 3.94 -4.17
CA TYR A 132 -15.00 4.30 -2.78
C TYR A 132 -13.88 5.14 -2.16
N ARG A 133 -12.62 4.71 -2.29
CA ARG A 133 -11.45 5.44 -1.77
C ARG A 133 -11.38 6.87 -2.31
N ASN A 134 -11.72 7.08 -3.58
CA ASN A 134 -11.70 8.41 -4.18
C ASN A 134 -12.90 9.28 -3.77
N TYR A 135 -14.13 8.75 -3.88
CA TYR A 135 -15.36 9.57 -3.81
C TYR A 135 -16.10 9.56 -2.47
N PHE A 136 -15.82 8.56 -1.62
CA PHE A 136 -16.66 8.27 -0.45
C PHE A 136 -15.90 7.94 0.84
N ALA A 137 -14.58 7.71 0.80
CA ALA A 137 -13.79 7.47 2.01
C ALA A 137 -13.92 8.63 3.00
N PRO A 138 -14.10 8.36 4.31
CA PRO A 138 -14.24 9.39 5.31
C PRO A 138 -12.90 10.12 5.52
N ILE A 139 -12.95 11.46 5.52
CA ILE A 139 -11.83 12.33 5.89
C ILE A 139 -12.39 13.40 6.83
N GLY A 140 -12.13 13.22 8.14
CA GLY A 140 -12.74 14.05 9.17
C GLY A 140 -14.27 13.90 9.19
N ASP A 141 -14.98 15.01 9.04
CA ASP A 141 -16.44 15.10 8.98
C ASP A 141 -17.00 14.99 7.54
N ARG A 142 -16.13 14.83 6.54
CA ARG A 142 -16.48 14.79 5.12
C ARG A 142 -16.18 13.42 4.50
N THR A 143 -16.67 13.22 3.29
CA THR A 143 -16.40 12.02 2.48
C THR A 143 -15.82 12.38 1.13
N GLY A 144 -14.95 11.50 0.63
CA GLY A 144 -14.25 11.65 -0.63
C GLY A 144 -13.04 12.59 -0.54
N GLN A 145 -12.01 12.23 -1.28
CA GLN A 145 -10.77 12.97 -1.39
C GLN A 145 -10.92 14.06 -2.47
N THR A 146 -10.30 15.20 -2.22
CA THR A 146 -10.21 16.34 -3.12
C THR A 146 -8.79 16.89 -3.08
N ALA A 147 -8.41 17.79 -3.99
CA ALA A 147 -7.08 18.38 -4.02
C ALA A 147 -6.69 19.07 -2.69
N ASP A 148 -7.69 19.57 -1.95
CA ASP A 148 -7.53 20.27 -0.67
C ASP A 148 -7.74 19.38 0.56
N ARG A 149 -8.13 18.11 0.39
CA ARG A 149 -8.45 17.21 1.51
C ARG A 149 -8.22 15.76 1.10
N GLN A 150 -7.19 15.15 1.66
CA GLN A 150 -6.77 13.79 1.33
C GLN A 150 -6.49 13.00 2.60
N LEU A 151 -6.52 11.67 2.45
CA LEU A 151 -5.94 10.78 3.44
C LEU A 151 -4.42 10.99 3.45
N ASP A 152 -3.80 10.82 4.60
CA ASP A 152 -2.35 10.91 4.76
C ASP A 152 -1.89 9.82 5.72
N THR A 153 -1.16 8.84 5.19
CA THR A 153 -0.58 7.73 5.97
C THR A 153 0.78 8.05 6.56
N LEU A 154 1.32 9.24 6.29
CA LEU A 154 2.61 9.71 6.81
C LEU A 154 2.44 10.74 7.94
N ASP A 155 1.21 11.12 8.29
CA ASP A 155 0.87 12.17 9.26
C ASP A 155 1.49 11.95 10.65
N LEU A 156 1.39 10.74 11.19
CA LEU A 156 1.92 10.36 12.51
C LEU A 156 3.45 10.26 12.46
N PHE A 157 3.96 9.63 11.41
CA PHE A 157 5.39 9.50 11.16
C PHE A 157 6.08 10.87 11.04
N GLN A 158 5.47 11.81 10.28
CA GLN A 158 6.00 13.16 10.10
C GLN A 158 6.15 13.87 11.45
N ARG A 159 5.11 13.82 12.30
CA ARG A 159 5.13 14.47 13.61
C ARG A 159 6.23 13.90 14.51
N SER A 160 6.32 12.58 14.61
CA SER A 160 7.36 11.93 15.41
C SER A 160 8.77 12.19 14.88
N LEU A 161 8.96 12.21 13.56
CA LEU A 161 10.23 12.57 12.94
C LEU A 161 10.61 14.03 13.20
N ALA A 162 9.64 14.94 13.08
CA ALA A 162 9.82 16.37 13.32
C ALA A 162 10.25 16.64 14.76
N GLU A 163 9.62 15.99 15.74
CA GLU A 163 10.05 16.02 17.15
C GLU A 163 11.48 15.50 17.31
N ARG A 164 11.81 14.36 16.70
CA ARG A 164 13.13 13.72 16.86
C ARG A 164 14.30 14.57 16.34
N ILE A 165 14.08 15.35 15.29
CA ILE A 165 15.10 16.22 14.69
C ILE A 165 15.06 17.66 15.23
N ASP A 166 14.37 17.90 16.36
CA ASP A 166 14.18 19.20 17.00
C ASP A 166 13.53 20.24 16.07
N ALA A 167 12.48 19.82 15.35
CA ALA A 167 11.71 20.62 14.41
C ALA A 167 10.19 20.41 14.54
N PRO A 168 9.59 20.43 15.75
CA PRO A 168 8.21 19.94 16.00
C PRO A 168 7.10 20.67 15.23
N ASP A 169 7.32 21.94 14.84
CA ASP A 169 6.39 22.73 14.04
C ASP A 169 6.74 22.76 12.54
N ALA A 170 7.76 22.03 12.12
CA ALA A 170 8.22 22.04 10.74
C ALA A 170 7.36 21.13 9.87
N GLN A 171 6.81 21.72 8.82
CA GLN A 171 6.38 20.95 7.66
C GLN A 171 7.63 20.35 6.99
N LEU A 172 7.82 19.04 7.15
CA LEU A 172 9.01 18.35 6.63
C LEU A 172 9.00 18.23 5.11
N TRP A 173 7.80 18.21 4.49
CA TRP A 173 7.62 18.18 3.05
C TRP A 173 6.30 18.82 2.61
N SER A 174 6.28 19.27 1.36
CA SER A 174 5.02 19.53 0.66
C SER A 174 4.37 18.18 0.34
N MET A 175 3.12 17.97 0.74
CA MET A 175 2.35 16.80 0.33
C MET A 175 1.51 17.18 -0.89
N GLU A 176 1.85 16.62 -2.05
CA GLU A 176 1.18 16.92 -3.31
C GLU A 176 0.54 15.65 -3.84
N ASN A 177 -0.78 15.50 -3.68
CA ASN A 177 -1.53 14.32 -4.14
C ASN A 177 -0.92 12.98 -3.70
N GLY A 178 -0.46 12.90 -2.45
CA GLY A 178 0.17 11.70 -1.87
C GLY A 178 1.68 11.55 -2.14
N TYR A 179 2.32 12.54 -2.78
CA TYR A 179 3.77 12.63 -2.95
C TYR A 179 4.38 13.52 -1.85
N ALA A 180 5.23 12.95 -1.00
CA ALA A 180 5.99 13.69 0.02
C ALA A 180 7.27 14.30 -0.59
N LEU A 181 7.26 15.61 -0.82
CA LEU A 181 8.31 16.37 -1.50
C LEU A 181 9.03 17.34 -0.54
N PRO A 182 10.16 16.94 0.07
CA PRO A 182 10.95 17.80 0.94
C PRO A 182 11.83 18.76 0.14
N SER A 183 12.20 19.88 0.76
CA SER A 183 13.28 20.72 0.25
C SER A 183 14.64 20.02 0.44
N SER A 184 15.66 20.44 -0.32
CA SER A 184 17.01 19.87 -0.19
C SER A 184 17.59 20.03 1.22
N SER A 185 17.37 21.17 1.89
CA SER A 185 17.89 21.41 3.24
C SER A 185 17.13 20.60 4.28
N THR A 186 15.81 20.46 4.13
CA THR A 186 14.99 19.63 5.01
C THR A 186 15.37 18.15 4.89
N LEU A 187 15.53 17.65 3.68
CA LEU A 187 15.93 16.25 3.46
C LEU A 187 17.33 15.97 4.03
N GLN A 188 18.29 16.89 3.88
CA GLN A 188 19.61 16.75 4.50
C GLN A 188 19.51 16.67 6.03
N ARG A 189 18.73 17.57 6.66
CA ARG A 189 18.52 17.54 8.11
C ARG A 189 17.89 16.23 8.58
N ILE A 190 16.90 15.72 7.85
CA ILE A 190 16.28 14.41 8.14
C ILE A 190 17.33 13.30 8.02
N SER A 191 18.10 13.28 6.93
CA SER A 191 19.15 12.29 6.69
C SER A 191 20.18 12.28 7.83
N ASP A 192 20.65 13.45 8.25
CA ASP A 192 21.62 13.58 9.34
C ASP A 192 21.04 13.08 10.66
N GLY A 193 19.81 13.51 11.00
CA GLY A 193 19.11 13.09 12.21
C GLY A 193 18.90 11.58 12.27
N LEU A 194 18.40 10.97 11.19
CA LEU A 194 18.18 9.52 11.10
C LEU A 194 19.48 8.72 11.12
N THR A 195 20.55 9.24 10.51
CA THR A 195 21.87 8.56 10.52
C THR A 195 22.49 8.54 11.92
N SER A 196 22.22 9.57 12.73
CA SER A 196 22.69 9.65 14.12
C SER A 196 21.79 8.96 15.16
N ALA A 197 20.59 8.53 14.76
CA ALA A 197 19.63 7.92 15.66
C ALA A 197 20.08 6.51 16.08
N ASP A 198 19.80 6.13 17.32
CA ASP A 198 20.02 4.77 17.78
C ASP A 198 18.91 3.81 17.26
N PRO A 199 19.13 2.48 17.33
CA PRO A 199 18.17 1.52 16.80
C PRO A 199 16.78 1.55 17.45
N ASP A 200 16.68 1.93 18.73
CA ASP A 200 15.41 1.97 19.46
C ASP A 200 14.57 3.16 18.99
N ASP A 201 15.20 4.31 18.79
CA ASP A 201 14.55 5.49 18.20
C ASP A 201 14.06 5.23 16.78
N LEU A 202 14.87 4.54 15.97
CA LEU A 202 14.45 4.13 14.62
C LEU A 202 13.26 3.17 14.67
N ASP A 203 13.18 2.27 15.66
CA ASP A 203 12.03 1.38 15.85
C ASP A 203 10.76 2.14 16.22
N VAL A 204 10.86 3.15 17.09
CA VAL A 204 9.75 4.05 17.44
C VAL A 204 9.24 4.77 16.19
N LEU A 205 10.15 5.32 15.36
CA LEU A 205 9.76 5.97 14.10
C LEU A 205 9.09 5.00 13.12
N ARG A 206 9.63 3.78 12.95
CA ARG A 206 8.97 2.75 12.11
C ARG A 206 7.56 2.47 12.60
N ALA A 207 7.36 2.37 13.92
CA ALA A 207 6.07 2.07 14.53
C ALA A 207 5.00 3.14 14.21
N CYS A 208 5.40 4.38 13.89
CA CYS A 208 4.51 5.48 13.56
C CYS A 208 4.00 5.48 12.10
N LEU A 209 4.61 4.71 11.18
CA LEU A 209 4.14 4.65 9.80
C LEU A 209 2.76 3.99 9.73
N LYS A 210 1.81 4.61 9.01
CA LYS A 210 0.53 3.98 8.68
C LYS A 210 0.57 3.38 7.28
N ILE A 211 -0.28 2.39 7.07
CA ILE A 211 -0.62 1.87 5.74
C ILE A 211 -2.13 1.95 5.54
N GLY A 212 -2.61 2.02 4.30
CA GLY A 212 -4.02 1.81 4.02
C GLY A 212 -4.33 0.33 4.04
N LEU A 213 -5.22 -0.14 4.90
CA LEU A 213 -5.69 -1.52 4.90
C LEU A 213 -7.14 -1.57 4.46
N HIS A 214 -7.39 -2.11 3.27
CA HIS A 214 -8.73 -2.33 2.74
C HIS A 214 -9.06 -3.82 2.81
N GLU A 215 -9.79 -4.22 3.86
CA GLU A 215 -10.09 -5.63 4.15
C GLU A 215 -11.34 -6.09 3.39
N ASN A 216 -11.30 -7.32 2.87
CA ASN A 216 -12.44 -8.03 2.26
C ASN A 216 -13.12 -7.25 1.11
N VAL A 217 -12.32 -6.68 0.21
CA VAL A 217 -12.82 -6.03 -1.01
C VAL A 217 -13.29 -7.06 -2.03
N GLU A 218 -14.39 -6.79 -2.73
CA GLU A 218 -14.83 -7.64 -3.84
C GLU A 218 -13.93 -7.40 -5.06
N VAL A 219 -13.43 -8.47 -5.67
CA VAL A 219 -12.75 -8.38 -6.97
C VAL A 219 -13.79 -8.18 -8.06
N THR A 220 -13.77 -7.00 -8.68
CA THR A 220 -14.81 -6.57 -9.62
C THR A 220 -14.43 -6.73 -11.09
N ASP A 221 -13.25 -7.26 -11.38
CA ASP A 221 -12.79 -7.43 -12.76
C ASP A 221 -13.40 -8.65 -13.46
N ILE A 222 -13.94 -9.57 -12.68
CA ILE A 222 -14.70 -10.74 -13.13
C ILE A 222 -16.09 -10.73 -12.49
N ALA A 223 -17.04 -11.43 -13.12
CA ALA A 223 -18.36 -11.60 -12.53
C ALA A 223 -18.27 -12.50 -11.28
N SER A 224 -18.80 -12.03 -10.15
CA SER A 224 -18.77 -12.75 -8.87
C SER A 224 -17.35 -13.14 -8.44
N GLY A 225 -16.44 -12.16 -8.40
CA GLY A 225 -15.05 -12.39 -8.01
C GLY A 225 -14.87 -12.73 -6.53
N PRO A 226 -13.70 -13.26 -6.16
CA PRO A 226 -13.34 -13.57 -4.79
C PRO A 226 -13.28 -12.30 -3.91
N SER A 227 -13.27 -12.49 -2.59
CA SER A 227 -12.92 -11.42 -1.66
C SER A 227 -11.43 -11.47 -1.34
N VAL A 228 -10.76 -10.32 -1.38
CA VAL A 228 -9.33 -10.20 -1.03
C VAL A 228 -9.11 -8.99 -0.13
N SER A 229 -7.95 -8.90 0.50
CA SER A 229 -7.54 -7.71 1.25
C SER A 229 -6.39 -7.01 0.52
N GLN A 230 -6.31 -5.68 0.62
CA GLN A 230 -5.26 -4.87 0.00
C GLN A 230 -4.57 -3.99 1.06
N ALA A 231 -3.25 -4.10 1.16
CA ALA A 231 -2.38 -3.25 1.97
C ALA A 231 -1.70 -2.20 1.08
N PHE A 232 -2.28 -1.01 1.02
CA PHE A 232 -1.77 0.16 0.31
C PHE A 232 -0.59 0.76 1.07
N CYS A 233 0.59 0.50 0.54
CA CYS A 233 1.86 0.96 1.11
C CYS A 233 2.50 1.94 0.13
N SER A 234 3.14 2.97 0.66
CA SER A 234 3.88 3.95 -0.14
C SER A 234 5.36 3.91 0.23
N ALA A 235 6.22 4.08 -0.77
CA ALA A 235 7.65 4.38 -0.57
C ALA A 235 7.88 5.89 -0.73
N MET A 236 9.10 6.35 -0.45
CA MET A 236 9.43 7.75 -0.72
C MET A 236 9.55 8.01 -2.23
N PRO A 237 9.03 9.14 -2.77
CA PRO A 237 9.04 9.43 -4.20
C PRO A 237 10.38 10.04 -4.65
N VAL A 238 11.48 9.30 -4.48
CA VAL A 238 12.87 9.75 -4.73
C VAL A 238 13.03 10.47 -6.08
N ARG A 239 12.53 9.86 -7.16
CA ARG A 239 12.66 10.37 -8.55
C ARG A 239 11.91 11.68 -8.80
N TYR A 240 10.90 12.03 -8.00
CA TYR A 240 10.03 13.18 -8.23
C TYR A 240 10.58 14.48 -7.64
N SER A 241 11.58 14.40 -6.76
CA SER A 241 12.15 15.57 -6.08
C SER A 241 13.28 16.28 -6.85
N GLY A 242 13.93 15.58 -7.79
CA GLY A 242 15.18 16.04 -8.41
C GLY A 242 16.40 16.05 -7.47
N LEU A 243 16.26 15.57 -6.23
CA LEU A 243 17.33 15.50 -5.23
C LEU A 243 18.18 14.23 -5.39
N GLN A 244 19.40 14.26 -4.86
CA GLN A 244 20.34 13.14 -4.95
C GLN A 244 19.83 11.91 -4.17
N PRO A 245 19.74 10.72 -4.80
CA PRO A 245 19.25 9.50 -4.14
C PRO A 245 19.98 9.17 -2.83
N ALA A 246 21.28 9.44 -2.74
CA ALA A 246 22.06 9.12 -1.53
C ALA A 246 21.51 9.79 -0.25
N VAL A 247 20.96 11.01 -0.35
CA VAL A 247 20.41 11.76 0.80
C VAL A 247 19.06 11.19 1.23
N TRP A 248 18.35 10.50 0.33
CA TRP A 248 17.08 9.84 0.65
C TRP A 248 17.26 8.57 1.47
N ARG A 249 18.42 7.91 1.37
CA ARG A 249 18.62 6.55 1.86
C ARG A 249 18.11 6.32 3.30
N PRO A 250 18.45 7.15 4.31
CA PRO A 250 17.99 6.88 5.68
C PRO A 250 16.46 6.90 5.81
N LEU A 251 15.79 7.90 5.22
CA LEU A 251 14.34 8.04 5.26
C LEU A 251 13.63 6.96 4.42
N ALA A 252 14.13 6.70 3.21
CA ALA A 252 13.57 5.73 2.30
C ALA A 252 13.65 4.30 2.86
N CYS A 253 14.80 3.90 3.41
CA CYS A 253 14.95 2.61 4.09
C CYS A 253 13.96 2.48 5.25
N LEU A 254 13.86 3.48 6.11
CA LEU A 254 12.99 3.43 7.30
C LEU A 254 11.51 3.24 6.94
N VAL A 255 11.04 3.97 5.92
CA VAL A 255 9.67 3.86 5.41
C VAL A 255 9.44 2.49 4.76
N LEU A 256 10.38 1.99 3.95
CA LEU A 256 10.28 0.66 3.34
C LEU A 256 10.23 -0.45 4.40
N GLU A 257 11.12 -0.40 5.38
CA GLU A 257 11.18 -1.37 6.49
C GLU A 257 9.86 -1.43 7.25
N ALA A 258 9.29 -0.26 7.57
CA ALA A 258 8.01 -0.18 8.26
C ALA A 258 6.85 -0.67 7.39
N ALA A 259 6.83 -0.36 6.09
CA ALA A 259 5.78 -0.79 5.17
C ALA A 259 5.74 -2.32 4.97
N TYR A 260 6.89 -2.97 4.79
CA TYR A 260 6.95 -4.43 4.69
C TYR A 260 6.58 -5.10 6.02
N GLU A 261 7.08 -4.59 7.15
CA GLU A 261 6.72 -5.12 8.47
C GLU A 261 5.22 -4.98 8.74
N ALA A 262 4.63 -3.81 8.44
CA ALA A 262 3.20 -3.55 8.59
C ALA A 262 2.37 -4.51 7.73
N THR A 263 2.79 -4.74 6.48
CA THR A 263 2.12 -5.69 5.58
C THR A 263 2.07 -7.11 6.17
N LEU A 264 3.17 -7.59 6.76
CA LEU A 264 3.22 -8.93 7.36
C LEU A 264 2.43 -9.03 8.66
N HIS A 265 2.39 -7.97 9.47
CA HIS A 265 1.49 -7.94 10.63
C HIS A 265 0.03 -7.92 10.19
N ALA A 266 -0.33 -7.14 9.17
CA ALA A 266 -1.68 -7.12 8.60
C ALA A 266 -2.06 -8.52 8.05
N ALA A 267 -1.13 -9.22 7.42
CA ALA A 267 -1.35 -10.61 6.97
C ALA A 267 -1.61 -11.58 8.13
N ALA A 268 -0.85 -11.45 9.22
CA ALA A 268 -1.07 -12.26 10.42
C ALA A 268 -2.44 -12.00 11.03
N VAL A 269 -2.89 -10.73 11.08
CA VAL A 269 -4.24 -10.35 11.52
C VAL A 269 -5.30 -10.93 10.58
N ASN A 270 -5.11 -10.79 9.26
CA ASN A 270 -6.00 -11.35 8.23
C ASN A 270 -6.21 -12.85 8.42
N ALA A 271 -5.12 -13.61 8.59
CA ALA A 271 -5.16 -15.05 8.83
C ALA A 271 -5.83 -15.41 10.18
N ALA A 272 -5.58 -14.64 11.24
CA ALA A 272 -6.19 -14.87 12.55
C ALA A 272 -7.70 -14.63 12.55
N ARG A 273 -8.21 -13.77 11.66
CA ARG A 273 -9.63 -13.45 11.49
C ARG A 273 -10.36 -14.40 10.51
N GLY A 274 -9.68 -15.44 10.04
CA GLY A 274 -10.27 -16.45 9.14
C GLY A 274 -10.02 -16.21 7.65
N GLY A 275 -9.26 -15.16 7.29
CA GLY A 275 -8.72 -15.00 5.94
C GLY A 275 -7.57 -15.96 5.65
N SER A 276 -7.01 -15.86 4.45
CA SER A 276 -5.84 -16.64 4.05
C SER A 276 -4.57 -16.15 4.74
N ASN A 277 -3.63 -17.06 4.97
CA ASN A 277 -2.27 -16.74 5.41
C ASN A 277 -1.32 -16.39 4.24
N ARG A 278 -1.86 -16.33 3.02
CA ARG A 278 -1.12 -16.00 1.81
C ARG A 278 -0.99 -14.48 1.64
N VAL A 279 0.23 -14.04 1.35
CA VAL A 279 0.59 -12.64 1.16
C VAL A 279 1.31 -12.49 -0.16
N LEU A 280 0.83 -11.60 -1.01
CA LEU A 280 1.47 -11.27 -2.26
C LEU A 280 2.24 -9.96 -2.08
N LEU A 281 3.56 -10.04 -2.04
CA LEU A 281 4.46 -8.90 -1.88
C LEU A 281 4.93 -8.41 -3.24
N THR A 282 5.07 -7.09 -3.37
CA THR A 282 5.63 -6.44 -4.56
C THR A 282 6.88 -5.68 -4.16
N ARG A 283 7.73 -5.34 -5.13
CA ARG A 283 8.89 -4.48 -4.90
C ARG A 283 8.45 -3.02 -4.80
N LEU A 284 8.10 -2.61 -3.58
CA LEU A 284 7.58 -1.29 -3.28
C LEU A 284 8.57 -0.18 -3.67
N GLY A 285 8.15 0.74 -4.53
CA GLY A 285 8.91 1.94 -4.86
C GLY A 285 10.09 1.79 -5.84
N GLY A 286 10.40 0.58 -6.32
CA GLY A 286 11.54 0.33 -7.22
C GLY A 286 11.34 0.79 -8.67
N GLY A 287 10.10 1.06 -9.08
CA GLY A 287 9.75 1.56 -10.41
C GLY A 287 9.72 3.09 -10.49
N ALA A 288 8.51 3.65 -10.62
CA ALA A 288 8.28 5.08 -10.81
C ALA A 288 8.92 5.95 -9.72
N PHE A 289 8.82 5.53 -8.45
CA PHE A 289 9.35 6.29 -7.32
C PHE A 289 10.89 6.26 -7.25
N GLY A 290 11.56 5.29 -7.88
CA GLY A 290 13.01 5.25 -8.03
C GLY A 290 13.80 4.99 -6.75
N ASN A 291 13.26 4.18 -5.83
CA ASN A 291 14.02 3.69 -4.68
C ASN A 291 15.07 2.67 -5.15
N ASP A 292 16.25 2.69 -4.53
CA ASP A 292 17.34 1.77 -4.87
C ASP A 292 16.94 0.33 -4.52
N ALA A 293 17.27 -0.61 -5.41
CA ALA A 293 16.92 -2.02 -5.24
C ALA A 293 17.47 -2.60 -3.92
N THR A 294 18.66 -2.18 -3.50
CA THR A 294 19.30 -2.68 -2.28
C THR A 294 18.58 -2.21 -1.01
N TRP A 295 17.89 -1.07 -1.05
CA TRP A 295 17.08 -0.58 0.08
C TRP A 295 15.82 -1.41 0.25
N ILE A 296 15.20 -1.77 -0.89
CA ILE A 296 14.02 -2.63 -0.93
C ILE A 296 14.38 -4.04 -0.46
N ASP A 297 15.49 -4.59 -0.95
CA ASP A 297 15.98 -5.93 -0.56
C ASP A 297 16.24 -6.02 0.94
N GLY A 298 16.93 -5.02 1.51
CA GLY A 298 17.19 -4.96 2.95
C GLY A 298 15.90 -4.89 3.79
N ALA A 299 14.91 -4.11 3.35
CA ALA A 299 13.64 -4.00 4.03
C ALA A 299 12.81 -5.31 3.98
N ILE A 300 12.84 -6.01 2.84
CA ILE A 300 12.21 -7.33 2.68
C ILE A 300 12.88 -8.36 3.58
N ASP A 301 14.22 -8.44 3.56
CA ASP A 301 14.99 -9.39 4.37
C ASP A 301 14.71 -9.17 5.87
N ARG A 302 14.73 -7.92 6.32
CA ARG A 302 14.38 -7.57 7.70
C ARG A 302 12.97 -8.03 8.07
N ALA A 303 11.98 -7.75 7.23
CA ALA A 303 10.60 -8.16 7.50
C ALA A 303 10.45 -9.69 7.56
N ILE A 304 11.12 -10.43 6.67
CA ILE A 304 11.08 -11.90 6.67
C ILE A 304 11.71 -12.49 7.93
N GLN A 305 12.81 -11.93 8.40
CA GLN A 305 13.45 -12.37 9.65
C GLN A 305 12.52 -12.20 10.85
N LEU A 306 11.74 -11.11 10.93
CA LEU A 306 10.77 -10.87 12.00
C LEU A 306 9.61 -11.88 12.04
N PHE A 307 9.36 -12.56 10.93
CA PHE A 307 8.25 -13.53 10.75
C PHE A 307 8.75 -14.93 10.41
N ALA A 308 10.03 -15.24 10.65
CA ALA A 308 10.63 -16.53 10.30
C ALA A 308 9.90 -17.73 10.93
N ASP A 309 9.34 -17.54 12.13
CA ASP A 309 8.62 -18.56 12.91
C ASP A 309 7.08 -18.48 12.78
N ASP A 310 6.58 -17.76 11.78
CA ASP A 310 5.15 -17.56 11.55
C ASP A 310 4.68 -18.35 10.35
N ALA A 311 3.47 -18.92 10.46
CA ALA A 311 2.84 -19.72 9.41
C ALA A 311 2.25 -18.86 8.28
N LEU A 312 3.04 -17.94 7.72
CA LEU A 312 2.67 -17.15 6.54
C LEU A 312 3.17 -17.82 5.25
N ASP A 313 2.44 -17.58 4.16
CA ASP A 313 2.81 -17.99 2.80
C ASP A 313 3.06 -16.75 1.94
N ILE A 314 4.32 -16.30 1.91
CA ILE A 314 4.74 -15.10 1.22
C ILE A 314 5.11 -15.44 -0.23
N VAL A 315 4.54 -14.68 -1.16
CA VAL A 315 4.76 -14.81 -2.60
C VAL A 315 5.24 -13.49 -3.13
N PHE A 316 6.46 -13.44 -3.66
CA PHE A 316 6.97 -12.28 -4.38
C PHE A 316 6.34 -12.24 -5.78
N VAL A 317 5.69 -11.12 -6.09
CA VAL A 317 5.01 -10.89 -7.35
C VAL A 317 5.86 -10.00 -8.23
N SER A 318 6.08 -10.48 -9.46
CA SER A 318 6.80 -9.75 -10.50
C SER A 318 5.97 -9.76 -11.79
N PHE A 319 5.99 -8.69 -12.58
CA PHE A 319 5.30 -8.73 -13.87
C PHE A 319 6.02 -9.62 -14.88
N SER A 320 7.36 -9.56 -14.87
CA SER A 320 8.28 -10.35 -15.69
C SER A 320 9.01 -11.38 -14.82
N GLU A 321 10.29 -11.63 -15.09
CA GLU A 321 11.13 -12.50 -14.26
C GLU A 321 11.26 -11.94 -12.83
N PRO A 322 11.28 -12.81 -11.80
CA PRO A 322 11.58 -12.41 -10.44
C PRO A 322 13.00 -11.89 -10.29
N GLU A 323 13.24 -11.05 -9.27
CA GLU A 323 14.58 -10.56 -9.02
C GLU A 323 15.49 -11.66 -8.48
N GLU A 324 16.78 -11.60 -8.81
CA GLU A 324 17.76 -12.58 -8.33
C GLU A 324 17.80 -12.66 -6.79
N PHE A 325 17.60 -11.52 -6.11
CA PHE A 325 17.47 -11.48 -4.66
C PHE A 325 16.33 -12.36 -4.15
N GLU A 326 15.14 -12.27 -4.75
CA GLU A 326 13.95 -13.02 -4.34
C GLU A 326 14.14 -14.52 -4.55
N LEU A 327 14.73 -14.90 -5.69
CA LEU A 327 15.07 -16.29 -5.99
C LEU A 327 16.03 -16.88 -4.95
N ARG A 328 17.13 -16.17 -4.66
CA ARG A 328 18.10 -16.60 -3.64
C ARG A 328 17.47 -16.72 -2.25
N LEU A 329 16.57 -15.80 -1.91
CA LEU A 329 15.89 -15.79 -0.61
C LEU A 329 14.94 -17.00 -0.47
N VAL A 330 14.18 -17.32 -1.52
CA VAL A 330 13.32 -18.51 -1.58
C VAL A 330 14.15 -19.79 -1.45
N GLU A 331 15.26 -19.90 -2.19
CA GLU A 331 16.15 -21.07 -2.12
C GLU A 331 16.73 -21.27 -0.71
N HIS A 332 17.24 -20.19 -0.09
CA HIS A 332 17.83 -20.24 1.24
C HIS A 332 16.83 -20.72 2.31
N HIS A 333 15.58 -20.23 2.25
CA HIS A 333 14.52 -20.68 3.17
C HIS A 333 14.03 -22.10 2.88
N ALA A 334 14.02 -22.54 1.61
CA ALA A 334 13.67 -23.91 1.26
C ALA A 334 14.68 -24.93 1.83
N VAL A 335 15.97 -24.59 1.87
CA VAL A 335 17.04 -25.45 2.43
C VAL A 335 16.95 -25.53 3.96
N ARG A 336 16.82 -24.39 4.65
CA ARG A 336 16.71 -24.34 6.12
C ARG A 336 15.58 -25.16 6.69
N THR A 337 14.58 -25.44 5.88
CA THR A 337 13.35 -26.06 6.30
C THR A 337 13.24 -27.55 5.88
N ARG A 338 14.30 -28.10 5.28
CA ARG A 338 14.48 -29.54 5.04
C ARG A 338 15.46 -30.21 6.02
N GLY A 339 16.22 -29.43 6.78
CA GLY A 339 17.08 -29.90 7.88
C GLY A 339 16.39 -29.78 9.22
#